data_AF-A0A3S0WGX9-F1
#
_entry.id   AF-A0A3S0WGX9-F1
#
_cell.length_a   1.000
_cell.length_b   1.000
_cell.length_c   1.000
_cell.angle_alpha   90.00
_cell.angle_beta   90.00
_cell.angle_gamma   90.00
#
_symmetry.space_group_name_H-M   'P 1'
#
loop_
_entity.id
_entity.type
_entity.pdbx_description
1 polymer ?
#
loop_
_entity_poly.entity_id
_entity_poly.type
_entity_poly.pdbx_seq_one_letter_code
_entity_poly.pdbx_strand_id
1 'polypeptide(L)' 'MVWADLSKKAFESLYNHDGVVEGVVSIMVPVHEFAEEERAELQAQVAKAARTISSMLGHG' A
#
# COMPACT_ATOMS: atom_id res chain seq x y z
N MET A 1 -26.72 1.89 6.68
CA MET A 1 -25.64 1.30 7.50
C MET A 1 -24.36 1.44 6.70
N VAL A 2 -23.51 2.41 7.06
CA VAL A 2 -22.34 2.81 6.28
C VAL A 2 -21.17 1.92 6.68
N TRP A 3 -20.77 1.00 5.82
CA TRP A 3 -19.61 0.10 5.99
C TRP A 3 -18.25 0.80 5.83
N ALA A 4 -18.19 2.13 5.93
CA ALA A 4 -17.01 2.90 5.55
C ALA A 4 -15.91 2.94 6.63
N ASP A 5 -16.18 2.46 7.85
CA ASP A 5 -15.30 2.70 9.01
C ASP A 5 -14.87 1.40 9.73
N LEU A 6 -14.86 0.27 9.01
CA LEU A 6 -14.46 -1.03 9.56
C LEU A 6 -13.09 -1.52 9.08
N SER A 7 -12.40 -0.75 8.23
CA SER A 7 -11.07 -1.13 7.75
C SER A 7 -10.13 0.06 7.59
N LYS A 8 -8.85 -0.14 7.97
CA LYS A 8 -7.74 0.75 7.61
C LYS A 8 -7.17 0.28 6.27
N LYS A 9 -6.86 1.24 5.38
CA LYS A 9 -6.26 0.97 4.06
C LYS A 9 -4.89 1.63 3.95
N ALA A 10 -3.90 0.88 3.51
CA ALA A 10 -2.63 1.42 3.01
C ALA A 10 -2.51 1.03 1.53
N PHE A 11 -2.12 1.98 0.67
CA PHE A 11 -1.94 1.73 -0.75
C PHE A 11 -0.81 2.58 -1.30
N GLU A 12 -0.14 2.05 -2.32
CA GLU A 12 1.00 2.70 -2.97
C GLU A 12 0.98 2.40 -4.47
N SER A 13 1.43 3.36 -5.27
CA SER A 13 1.46 3.25 -6.73
C SER A 13 2.63 2.40 -7.21
N LEU A 14 2.41 1.67 -8.30
CA LEU A 14 3.43 0.90 -9.01
C LEU A 14 3.79 1.63 -10.29
N TYR A 15 5.08 1.86 -10.50
CA TYR A 15 5.59 2.56 -11.66
C TYR A 15 6.36 1.61 -12.56
N ASN A 16 6.26 1.80 -13.87
CA ASN A 16 7.09 1.10 -14.86
C ASN A 16 8.35 1.91 -15.21
N HIS A 17 9.18 1.37 -16.11
CA HIS A 17 10.40 2.01 -16.59
C HIS A 17 10.21 3.41 -17.22
N ASP A 18 9.02 3.74 -17.71
CA ASP A 18 8.70 5.08 -18.24
C ASP A 18 8.24 6.07 -17.14
N GLY A 19 8.18 5.61 -15.88
CA GLY A 19 7.62 6.39 -14.77
C GLY A 19 6.09 6.49 -14.81
N VAL A 20 5.44 5.66 -15.63
CA VAL A 20 3.97 5.61 -15.74
C VAL A 20 3.41 4.68 -14.66
N VAL A 21 2.30 5.08 -14.05
CA VAL A 21 1.58 4.25 -13.08
C VAL A 21 0.91 3.08 -13.81
N GLU A 22 1.36 1.86 -13.56
CA GLU A 22 0.78 0.62 -14.09
C GLU A 22 -0.27 0.01 -13.15
N GLY A 23 -0.26 0.40 -11.87
CA GLY A 23 -1.19 -0.14 -10.91
C GLY A 23 -0.98 0.37 -9.49
N VAL A 24 -1.62 -0.31 -8.55
CA VAL A 24 -1.52 -0.03 -7.11
C VAL A 24 -1.38 -1.34 -6.34
N VAL A 25 -0.56 -1.33 -5.30
CA VAL A 25 -0.59 -2.35 -4.26
C VAL A 25 -1.37 -1.79 -3.08
N SER A 26 -2.28 -2.57 -2.49
CA SER A 26 -3.01 -2.14 -1.31
C SER A 26 -3.26 -3.28 -0.35
N ILE A 27 -3.24 -2.96 0.94
CA ILE A 27 -3.67 -3.86 2.01
C ILE A 27 -4.83 -3.22 2.79
N MET A 28 -5.76 -4.07 3.18
CA MET A 28 -6.94 -3.71 3.97
C MET A 28 -6.93 -4.54 5.24
N VAL A 29 -7.03 -3.88 6.39
CA VAL A 29 -6.93 -4.53 7.71
C VAL A 29 -8.11 -4.08 8.57
N PRO A 30 -8.76 -4.98 9.33
CA PRO A 30 -9.85 -4.59 10.22
C PRO A 30 -9.37 -3.62 11.31
N VAL A 31 -10.16 -2.57 11.59
CA VAL A 31 -9.73 -1.50 12.54
C VAL A 31 -9.53 -2.01 13.97
N HIS A 32 -10.27 -3.04 14.35
CA HIS A 32 -10.27 -3.61 15.71
C HIS A 32 -9.08 -4.54 15.98
N GLU A 33 -8.32 -4.90 14.95
CA GLU A 33 -7.15 -5.78 15.04
C GLU A 33 -5.82 -5.01 14.90
N PHE A 34 -5.86 -3.68 14.76
CA PHE A 34 -4.69 -2.91 14.34
C PHE A 34 -4.52 -1.59 15.10
N ALA A 35 -3.48 -1.51 15.94
CA ALA A 35 -3.13 -0.30 16.68
C ALA A 35 -2.70 0.83 15.71
N GLU A 36 -2.74 2.09 16.18
CA GLU A 36 -2.26 3.21 15.36
C GLU A 36 -0.76 3.16 15.09
N GLU A 37 0.03 2.65 16.02
CA GLU A 37 1.48 2.53 15.89
C GLU A 37 1.87 1.54 14.78
N GLU A 38 1.14 0.42 14.69
CA GLU A 38 1.32 -0.60 13.65
C GLU A 38 0.96 -0.06 12.26
N ARG A 39 0.13 0.99 12.16
CA ARG A 39 -0.26 1.63 10.89
C ARG A 39 0.94 2.22 10.16
N ALA A 40 1.84 2.88 10.89
CA ALA A 40 3.03 3.48 10.29
C ALA A 40 3.95 2.39 9.73
N GLU A 41 4.11 1.29 10.46
CA GLU A 41 4.88 0.14 10.02
C GLU A 41 4.25 -0.53 8.80
N LEU A 42 2.93 -0.72 8.79
CA LEU A 42 2.20 -1.25 7.65
C LEU A 42 2.35 -0.39 6.40
N GLN A 43 2.21 0.94 6.54
CA GLN A 43 2.46 1.87 5.43
C GLN A 43 3.91 1.74 4.91
N ALA A 44 4.89 1.65 5.81
CA ALA A 44 6.29 1.47 5.42
C ALA A 44 6.51 0.14 4.66
N GLN A 45 5.85 -0.95 5.08
CA GLN A 45 5.92 -2.23 4.38
C GLN A 45 5.25 -2.20 3.00
N VAL A 46 4.07 -1.58 2.87
CA VAL A 46 3.39 -1.41 1.57
C VAL A 46 4.23 -0.54 0.64
N ALA A 47 4.83 0.55 1.13
CA ALA A 47 5.74 1.38 0.36
C ALA A 47 7.01 0.63 -0.07
N LYS A 48 7.57 -0.21 0.81
CA LYS A 48 8.70 -1.09 0.47
C LYS A 48 8.30 -2.07 -0.63
N ALA A 49 7.15 -2.72 -0.51
CA ALA A 49 6.66 -3.65 -1.53
C ALA A 49 6.43 -2.95 -2.87
N ALA A 50 5.81 -1.77 -2.87
CA ALA A 50 5.58 -0.98 -4.08
C ALA A 50 6.89 -0.60 -4.78
N ARG A 51 7.92 -0.18 -4.01
CA ARG A 51 9.26 0.10 -4.56
C ARG A 51 9.90 -1.15 -5.16
N THR A 52 9.86 -2.28 -4.45
CA THR A 52 10.41 -3.55 -4.96
C THR A 52 9.74 -3.96 -6.27
N ILE A 53 8.41 -3.90 -6.33
CA ILE A 53 7.65 -4.26 -7.53
C ILE A 53 7.95 -3.27 -8.66
N SER A 54 7.96 -1.97 -8.39
CA SER A 54 8.30 -0.96 -9.40
C SER A 54 9.71 -1.19 -9.96
N SER A 55 10.68 -1.56 -9.11
CA SER A 55 12.03 -1.96 -9.54
C SER A 55 12.01 -3.18 -10.47
N MET A 56 11.17 -4.17 -10.19
CA MET A 56 10.96 -5.32 -11.08
C MET A 56 10.31 -4.92 -12.42
N LEU A 57 9.50 -3.86 -12.44
CA LEU A 57 8.92 -3.27 -13.65
C LEU A 57 9.90 -2.33 -14.39
N GLY A 58 11.14 -2.21 -13.91
CA GLY A 58 12.19 -1.40 -14.51
C GLY A 58 12.21 0.06 -14.05
N HIS A 59 11.43 0.42 -13.02
CA HIS A 59 11.48 1.74 -12.39
C HIS A 59 12.59 1.82 -11.34
N GLY A 60 13.56 2.70 -11.51
CA GLY A 60 14.71 2.84 -10.63
C GLY A 60 15.25 4.26 -10.58
#